data_AF-A0A2A4B665-F1
#
_entry.id   AF-A0A2A4B665-F1
#
_cell.length_a   1.000
_cell.length_b   1.000
_cell.length_c   1.000
_cell.angle_alpha   90.00
_cell.angle_beta   90.00
_cell.angle_gamma   90.00
#
_symmetry.space_group_name_H-M   'P 1'
#
loop_
_entity.id
_entity.type
_entity.pdbx_description
1 polymer ?
#
loop_
_entity_poly.entity_id
_entity_poly.type
_entity_poly.pdbx_seq_one_letter_code
_entity_poly.pdbx_strand_id
1 'polypeptide(L)'
;MRIGLVLAALSLPLLSGGCIAKTAWDVATLPVKAGGQAVDWATTSQEEADRNYGRKMRKKEAEEGRRLREEERRRKREEREWREAEDD
;
A
#
# COMPACT_ATOMS: atom_id res chain seq x y z
N MET A 1 -11.73 6.55 44.53
CA MET A 1 -12.41 6.47 43.23
C MET A 1 -12.73 7.81 42.57
N ARG A 2 -12.92 8.92 43.32
CA ARG A 2 -13.25 10.24 42.73
C ARG A 2 -12.14 10.87 41.89
N ILE A 3 -10.88 10.73 42.31
CA ILE A 3 -9.70 11.31 41.63
C ILE A 3 -9.47 10.66 40.25
N GLY A 4 -9.68 9.34 40.13
CA GLY A 4 -9.56 8.64 38.85
C GLY A 4 -10.61 9.06 37.81
N LEU A 5 -11.83 9.36 38.28
CA LEU A 5 -12.92 9.87 37.42
C LEU A 5 -12.64 11.30 36.92
N VAL A 6 -12.05 12.16 37.75
CA VAL A 6 -11.66 13.52 37.36
C VAL A 6 -10.51 13.51 36.35
N LEU A 7 -9.51 12.64 36.53
CA LEU A 7 -8.40 12.49 35.58
C LEU A 7 -8.86 11.93 34.23
N ALA A 8 -9.79 10.96 34.22
CA ALA A 8 -10.38 10.44 32.99
C ALA A 8 -11.24 11.48 32.26
N ALA A 9 -11.99 12.32 33.00
CA ALA A 9 -12.78 13.40 32.43
C ALA A 9 -11.90 14.52 31.84
N LEU A 10 -10.73 14.78 32.42
CA LEU A 10 -9.76 15.77 31.91
C LEU A 10 -9.04 15.32 30.64
N SER A 11 -8.93 14.01 30.40
CA SER A 11 -8.28 13.47 29.19
C SER A 11 -9.22 13.36 27.99
N LEU A 12 -10.54 13.39 28.18
CA LEU A 12 -11.54 13.35 27.11
C LEU A 12 -11.36 14.47 26.06
N PRO A 13 -11.15 15.75 26.44
CA PRO A 13 -10.91 16.85 25.50
C PRO A 13 -9.60 16.73 24.70
N LEU A 14 -8.56 16.10 25.27
CA LEU A 14 -7.31 15.87 24.54
C LEU A 14 -7.45 14.75 23.51
N LEU A 15 -8.20 13.69 23.83
CA LEU A 15 -8.51 12.63 22.88
C LEU A 15 -9.47 13.09 21.78
N SER A 16 -10.48 13.91 22.10
CA SER A 16 -11.40 14.46 21.10
C SER A 16 -10.79 15.64 20.31
N GLY A 17 -9.93 16.43 20.95
CA GLY A 17 -9.16 17.50 20.34
C GLY A 17 -8.16 16.99 19.30
N GLY A 18 -7.58 15.80 19.47
CA GLY A 18 -6.73 15.17 18.46
C GLY A 18 -7.44 14.88 17.14
N CYS A 19 -8.72 14.47 17.18
CA CYS A 19 -9.52 14.25 15.98
C CYS A 19 -9.95 15.55 15.32
N ILE A 20 -10.38 16.55 16.10
CA ILE A 20 -10.82 17.85 15.59
C ILE A 20 -9.64 18.70 15.07
N ALA A 21 -8.50 18.65 15.74
CA ALA A 21 -7.28 19.30 15.27
C ALA A 21 -6.78 18.67 13.97
N LYS A 22 -6.84 17.34 13.84
CA LYS A 22 -6.48 16.66 12.60
C LYS A 22 -7.43 17.00 11.46
N THR A 23 -8.75 17.03 11.69
CA THR A 23 -9.70 17.42 10.64
C THR A 23 -9.59 18.89 10.29
N ALA A 24 -9.41 19.80 11.24
CA ALA A 24 -9.17 21.21 10.97
C ALA A 24 -7.87 21.43 10.18
N TRP A 25 -6.81 20.71 10.52
CA TRP A 25 -5.55 20.72 9.77
C TRP A 25 -5.69 20.13 8.37
N ASP A 26 -6.38 19.01 8.22
CA ASP A 26 -6.62 18.38 6.93
C ASP A 26 -7.53 19.24 6.04
N VAL A 27 -8.49 19.99 6.60
CA VAL A 27 -9.32 20.99 5.90
C VAL A 27 -8.51 22.23 5.53
N ALA A 28 -7.66 22.74 6.43
CA ALA A 28 -6.81 23.89 6.16
C ALA A 28 -5.74 23.59 5.10
N THR A 29 -5.22 22.36 5.07
CA THR A 29 -4.24 21.91 4.08
C THR A 29 -4.88 21.35 2.80
N LEU A 30 -6.19 21.16 2.79
CA LEU A 30 -6.96 20.63 1.66
C LEU A 30 -6.78 21.46 0.38
N PRO A 31 -6.84 22.81 0.41
CA PRO A 31 -6.65 23.62 -0.78
C PRO A 31 -5.23 23.51 -1.36
N VAL A 32 -4.21 23.45 -0.49
CA VAL A 32 -2.80 23.30 -0.92
C VAL A 32 -2.57 21.92 -1.54
N LYS A 33 -3.12 20.86 -0.93
CA LYS A 33 -3.04 19.50 -1.46
C LYS A 33 -3.84 19.35 -2.76
N ALA A 34 -5.05 19.91 -2.82
CA ALA A 34 -5.89 19.86 -4.01
C ALA A 34 -5.30 20.70 -5.15
N GLY A 35 -4.76 21.88 -4.86
CA GLY A 35 -4.04 22.70 -5.82
C GLY A 35 -2.77 22.03 -6.32
N GLY A 36 -1.97 21.43 -5.44
CA GLY A 36 -0.79 20.65 -5.80
C GLY A 36 -1.14 19.45 -6.69
N GLN A 37 -2.19 18.70 -6.36
CA GLN A 37 -2.67 17.60 -7.21
C GLN A 37 -3.22 18.07 -8.55
N ALA A 38 -3.92 19.21 -8.59
CA ALA A 38 -4.41 19.78 -9.84
C ALA A 38 -3.26 20.26 -10.74
N VAL A 39 -2.23 20.87 -10.16
CA VAL A 39 -1.02 21.29 -10.86
C VAL A 39 -0.22 20.07 -11.34
N ASP A 40 -0.05 19.05 -10.50
CA ASP A 40 0.62 17.81 -10.89
C ASP A 40 -0.15 17.08 -11.98
N TRP A 41 -1.48 17.10 -11.97
CA TRP A 41 -2.29 16.50 -13.03
C TRP A 41 -2.26 17.33 -14.33
N ALA A 42 -2.17 18.65 -14.22
CA ALA A 42 -2.00 19.54 -15.35
C ALA A 42 -0.57 19.55 -15.92
N THR A 43 0.43 19.24 -15.09
CA THR A 43 1.87 19.28 -15.43
C THR A 43 2.44 17.92 -15.79
N THR A 44 1.88 16.82 -15.26
CA THR A 44 2.26 15.47 -15.69
C THR A 44 1.68 15.24 -17.09
N SER A 45 2.53 15.39 -18.10
CA SER A 45 2.14 15.08 -19.48
C SER A 45 1.69 13.63 -19.58
N GLN A 46 0.61 13.37 -20.31
CA GLN A 46 0.07 12.02 -20.55
C GLN A 46 1.13 11.03 -21.04
N GLU A 47 2.18 11.52 -21.73
CA GLU A 47 3.31 10.69 -22.17
C GLU A 47 4.14 10.09 -21.02
N GLU A 48 4.27 10.78 -19.88
CA GLU A 48 5.02 10.23 -18.75
C GLU A 48 4.19 9.19 -17.98
N ALA A 49 2.89 9.45 -17.85
CA ALA A 49 1.94 8.48 -17.30
C ALA A 49 1.90 7.21 -18.16
N ASP A 50 1.83 7.34 -19.49
CA ASP A 50 1.80 6.21 -20.43
C ASP A 50 3.12 5.41 -20.41
N ARG A 51 4.28 6.09 -20.41
CA ARG A 51 5.58 5.43 -20.27
C ARG A 51 5.72 4.66 -18.95
N ASN A 52 5.22 5.21 -17.85
CA ASN A 52 5.23 4.53 -16.56
C ASN A 52 4.26 3.34 -16.53
N TYR A 53 3.08 3.50 -17.12
CA TYR A 53 2.10 2.43 -17.28
C TYR A 53 2.68 1.27 -18.10
N GLY A 54 3.29 1.54 -19.26
CA GLY A 54 3.94 0.52 -20.08
C GLY A 54 5.09 -0.20 -19.36
N ARG A 55 5.86 0.50 -18.52
CA ARG A 55 6.88 -0.13 -17.66
C ARG A 55 6.27 -1.02 -16.58
N LYS A 56 5.19 -0.59 -15.93
CA LYS A 56 4.48 -1.38 -14.92
C LYS A 56 3.90 -2.66 -15.52
N MET A 57 3.28 -2.57 -16.70
CA MET A 57 2.73 -3.72 -17.40
C MET A 57 3.80 -4.76 -17.75
N ARG A 58 4.94 -4.33 -18.33
CA ARG A 58 6.06 -5.24 -18.61
C ARG A 58 6.65 -5.91 -17.36
N LYS A 59 6.73 -5.17 -16.25
CA LYS A 59 7.20 -5.73 -14.97
C LYS A 59 6.24 -6.78 -14.44
N LYS A 60 4.94 -6.50 -14.48
CA LYS A 60 3.88 -7.41 -14.01
C LYS A 60 3.90 -8.72 -14.80
N GLU A 61 3.94 -8.63 -16.13
CA GLU A 61 4.00 -9.82 -17.00
C GLU A 61 5.28 -10.65 -16.75
N ALA A 62 6.43 -10.00 -16.57
CA ALA A 62 7.68 -10.68 -16.27
C ALA A 62 7.68 -11.37 -14.90
N GLU A 63 7.02 -10.77 -13.91
CA GLU A 63 6.85 -11.34 -12.58
C GLU A 63 5.92 -12.55 -12.57
N GLU A 64 4.75 -12.45 -13.22
CA GLU A 64 3.82 -13.56 -13.40
C GLU A 64 4.50 -14.73 -14.12
N GLY A 65 5.22 -14.46 -15.23
CA GLY A 65 5.97 -15.48 -15.96
C GLY A 65 7.11 -16.11 -15.14
N ARG A 66 7.73 -15.36 -14.21
CA ARG A 66 8.74 -15.92 -13.29
C ARG A 66 8.09 -16.85 -12.26
N ARG A 67 6.99 -16.45 -11.66
CA ARG A 67 6.23 -17.28 -10.71
C ARG A 67 5.81 -18.60 -11.32
N LEU A 68 5.23 -18.57 -12.52
CA LEU A 68 4.81 -19.79 -13.22
C LEU A 68 5.97 -20.75 -13.46
N ARG A 69 7.12 -20.22 -13.91
CA ARG A 69 8.34 -21.03 -14.11
C ARG A 69 8.89 -21.61 -12.80
N GLU A 70 8.79 -20.87 -11.71
CA GLU A 70 9.22 -21.33 -10.40
C GLU A 70 8.31 -22.44 -9.85
N GLU A 71 7.00 -22.27 -9.98
CA GLU A 71 6.00 -23.29 -9.63
C GLU A 71 6.19 -24.58 -10.45
N GLU A 72 6.43 -24.46 -11.76
CA GLU A 72 6.69 -25.62 -12.63
C GLU A 72 7.99 -26.34 -12.23
N ARG A 73 9.05 -25.59 -11.91
CA ARG A 73 10.32 -26.15 -11.43
C ARG A 73 10.14 -26.85 -10.10
N ARG A 74 9.36 -26.29 -9.18
CA ARG A 74 9.07 -26.90 -7.88
C ARG A 74 8.33 -28.22 -8.07
N ARG A 75 7.25 -28.23 -8.86
CA ARG A 75 6.51 -29.46 -9.18
C ARG A 75 7.41 -30.53 -9.79
N LYS A 76 8.31 -30.15 -10.70
CA LYS A 76 9.28 -31.09 -11.31
C LYS A 76 10.31 -31.63 -10.32
N ARG A 77 10.69 -30.87 -9.28
CA ARG A 77 11.56 -31.36 -8.21
C ARG A 77 10.81 -32.34 -7.31
N GLU A 78 9.63 -31.94 -6.87
CA GLU A 78 8.75 -32.81 -6.07
C GLU A 78 8.51 -34.14 -6.79
N GLU A 79 8.16 -34.12 -8.08
CA GLU A 79 7.97 -35.34 -8.87
C GLU A 79 9.23 -36.24 -8.93
N ARG A 80 10.42 -35.64 -8.99
CA ARG A 80 11.69 -36.40 -8.97
C ARG A 80 11.94 -37.01 -7.60
N GLU A 81 11.75 -36.23 -6.53
CA GLU A 81 11.90 -36.68 -5.14
C GLU A 81 10.92 -37.83 -4.83
N TRP A 82 9.66 -37.73 -5.28
CA TRP A 82 8.67 -38.80 -5.16
C TRP A 82 9.09 -40.08 -5.88
N ARG A 83 9.65 -39.95 -7.09
CA ARG A 83 10.12 -41.10 -7.87
C ARG A 83 11.32 -41.77 -7.22
N GLU A 84 12.28 -40.99 -6.73
CA GLU A 84 13.45 -41.50 -6.00
C GLU A 84 13.04 -42.21 -4.71
N ALA A 85 12.04 -41.67 -3.98
CA ALA A 85 11.52 -42.30 -2.76
C ALA A 85 10.67 -43.57 -3.00
N GLU A 86 10.19 -43.81 -4.22
CA GLU A 86 9.47 -45.03 -4.59
C GLU A 86 10.42 -46.11 -5.15
N ASP A 87 11.58 -45.72 -5.65
CA ASP A 87 12.64 -46.62 -6.11
C ASP A 87 13.55 -47.15 -4.97
N ASP A 88 13.57 -46.49 -3.80
CA ASP A 88 14.28 -46.88 -2.55
C ASP A 88 13.44 -47.77 -1.60
#